data_AF-A0A2V9LFM6-F1
#
_entry.id   AF-A0A2V9LFM6-F1
#
_cell.length_a   1.000
_cell.length_b   1.000
_cell.length_c   1.000
_cell.angle_alpha   90.00
_cell.angle_beta   90.00
_cell.angle_gamma   90.00
#
_symmetry.space_group_name_H-M   'P 1'
#
loop_
_entity.id
_entity.type
_entity.pdbx_description
1 polymer ?
#
loop_
_entity_poly.entity_id
_entity_poly.type
_entity_poly.pdbx_seq_one_letter_code
_entity_poly.pdbx_strand_id
1 'polypeptide(L)' 'MALKVGDTAPDFKLNAATGENEAEFHLAAHRGKTVVILFYALDFTPV' A
#
# COMPACT_ATOMS: atom_id res chain seq x y z
N MET A 1 -6.78 -16.81 4.00
CA MET A 1 -8.12 -16.34 4.44
C MET A 1 -8.34 -14.97 3.83
N ALA A 2 -9.56 -14.66 3.36
CA ALA A 2 -9.84 -13.31 2.85
C ALA A 2 -9.79 -12.28 3.99
N LEU A 3 -9.20 -11.11 3.72
CA LEU A 3 -9.14 -9.99 4.66
C LEU A 3 -10.55 -9.47 4.95
N LYS A 4 -10.88 -9.23 6.23
CA LYS A 4 -12.17 -8.66 6.66
C LYS A 4 -11.97 -7.32 7.34
N VAL A 5 -13.02 -6.51 7.35
CA VAL A 5 -13.04 -5.23 8.08
C VAL A 5 -12.86 -5.50 9.58
N GLY A 6 -11.98 -4.74 10.22
CA GLY A 6 -11.63 -4.89 11.63
C GLY A 6 -10.45 -5.82 11.90
N ASP A 7 -10.03 -6.62 10.91
CA ASP A 7 -8.80 -7.40 11.02
C ASP A 7 -7.58 -6.45 11.07
N THR A 8 -6.53 -6.89 11.75
CA THR A 8 -5.22 -6.23 11.65
C THR A 8 -4.78 -6.26 10.18
N ALA A 9 -4.51 -5.07 9.62
CA ALA A 9 -3.98 -4.96 8.26
C ALA A 9 -2.67 -5.77 8.13
N PRO A 10 -2.55 -6.66 7.13
CA PRO A 10 -1.32 -7.41 6.89
C PRO A 10 -0.16 -6.46 6.59
N ASP A 11 0.96 -6.65 7.27
CA ASP A 11 2.16 -5.87 6.99
C ASP A 11 2.78 -6.29 5.65
N PHE A 12 3.39 -5.36 4.95
CA PHE A 12 4.08 -5.62 3.69
C PHE A 12 5.21 -4.63 3.47
N LYS A 13 6.21 -5.10 2.71
CA LYS A 13 7.32 -4.31 2.20
C LYS A 13 7.40 -4.49 0.70
N LEU A 14 7.39 -3.40 -0.05
CA LEU A 14 7.38 -3.42 -1.51
C LEU A 14 8.25 -2.28 -2.05
N ASN A 15 8.87 -2.50 -3.21
CA ASN A 15 9.43 -1.40 -3.98
C ASN A 15 8.30 -0.50 -4.43
N ALA A 16 8.45 0.80 -4.24
CA ALA A 16 7.46 1.80 -4.58
C ALA A 16 8.09 2.94 -5.38
N ALA A 17 7.37 3.40 -6.39
CA ALA A 17 7.71 4.63 -7.11
C ALA A 17 7.24 5.83 -6.26
N THR A 18 8.02 6.21 -5.25
CA THR A 18 7.72 7.37 -4.39
C THR A 18 8.43 8.62 -4.90
N GLY A 19 7.76 9.38 -5.78
CA GLY A 19 8.35 10.58 -6.37
C GLY A 19 9.50 10.26 -7.32
N GLU A 20 10.57 11.06 -7.30
CA GLU A 20 11.73 10.90 -8.20
C GLU A 20 12.64 9.72 -7.85
N ASN A 21 12.46 9.10 -6.68
CA ASN A 21 13.27 7.98 -6.21
C ASN A 21 12.43 6.72 -6.05
N GLU A 22 12.91 5.61 -6.60
CA GLU A 22 12.47 4.28 -6.19
C GLU A 22 12.88 4.08 -4.73
N ALA A 23 11.91 3.88 -3.83
CA ALA A 23 12.17 3.59 -2.43
C ALA A 23 11.30 2.43 -1.95
N GLU A 24 11.77 1.74 -0.92
CA GLU A 24 10.97 0.70 -0.26
C GLU A 24 9.84 1.37 0.54
N PHE A 25 8.60 0.94 0.30
CA PHE A 25 7.46 1.24 1.14
C PHE A 25 7.27 0.12 2.16
N HIS A 26 7.14 0.47 3.43
CA HIS A 26 6.82 -0.45 4.53
C HIS A 26 5.59 0.04 5.30
N LEU A 27 4.50 -0.75 5.30
CA LEU A 27 3.25 -0.33 5.96
C LEU A 27 3.44 -0.08 7.47
N ALA A 28 4.16 -0.95 8.19
CA ALA A 28 4.36 -0.77 9.62
C ALA A 28 5.16 0.49 10.00
N ALA A 29 5.92 1.09 9.07
CA ALA A 29 6.60 2.37 9.30
C ALA A 29 5.64 3.56 9.42
N HIS A 30 4.33 3.35 9.17
CA HIS A 30 3.29 4.38 9.26
C HIS A 30 2.32 4.19 10.42
N ARG A 31 2.65 3.34 11.41
CA ARG A 31 1.86 3.21 12.64
C ARG A 31 1.65 4.57 13.33
N GLY A 32 0.46 4.78 13.86
CA GLY A 32 0.04 6.06 14.45
C GLY A 32 -0.55 7.07 13.45
N LYS A 33 -0.58 6.73 12.15
CA LYS A 33 -1.29 7.49 11.12
C LYS A 33 -2.44 6.66 10.55
N THR A 34 -3.49 7.34 10.08
CA THR A 34 -4.48 6.72 9.21
C THR A 34 -3.88 6.56 7.81
N VAL A 35 -3.89 5.33 7.28
CA VAL A 35 -3.37 5.00 5.95
C VAL A 35 -4.51 4.46 5.08
N VAL A 36 -4.60 4.95 3.84
CA VAL A 36 -5.55 4.46 2.84
C VAL A 36 -4.77 3.70 1.78
N ILE A 37 -5.17 2.46 1.50
CA ILE A 37 -4.58 1.62 0.45
C ILE A 37 -5.62 1.43 -0.66
N LEU A 38 -5.24 1.79 -1.88
CA LEU A 38 -6.05 1.63 -3.08
C LEU A 38 -5.35 0.64 -4.01
N PHE A 39 -6.11 -0.30 -4.56
CA PHE A 39 -5.66 -1.17 -5.65
C PHE A 39 -6.32 -0.71 -6.94
N TYR A 40 -5.53 -0.60 -8.01
CA TYR A 40 -6.01 -0.26 -9.34
C TYR A 40 -5.60 -1.36 -10.33
N ALA A 41 -6.26 -1.42 -11.49
CA ALA A 41 -6.13 -2.56 -12.40
C ALA A 41 -4.75 -2.65 -13.07
N LEU A 42 -4.34 -1.59 -13.76
CA LEU A 42 -3.07 -1.54 -14.47
C LEU A 42 -2.66 -0.09 -14.79
N ASP A 43 -1.36 0.16 -14.91
CA ASP A 43 -0.84 1.41 -15.44
C ASP A 43 -1.20 1.61 -16.92
N PHE A 44 -1.30 2.87 -17.35
CA PHE A 44 -1.53 3.27 -18.75
C PHE A 44 -2.83 2.74 -19.39
N THR A 45 -3.85 2.42 -18.59
CA THR A 45 -5.19 2.10 -19.08
C THR A 45 -6.17 3.26 -18.85
N PRO A 46 -7.17 3.46 -19.74
CA PRO A 46 -8.23 4.43 -19.50
C PRO A 46 -9.03 4.06 -18.25
N VAL A 47 -9.66 5.08 -17.65
CA VAL A 47 -10.63 4.93 -16.55
C VAL A 47 -12.05 4.81 -17.07
#